data_AF-A0A1G3KQV9-F1
#
_entry.id   AF-A0A1G3KQV9-F1
#
_cell.length_a   1.000
_cell.length_b   1.000
_cell.length_c   1.000
_cell.angle_alpha   90.00
_cell.angle_beta   90.00
_cell.angle_gamma   90.00
#
_symmetry.space_group_name_H-M   'P 1'
#
loop_
_entity.id
_entity.type
_entity.pdbx_description
1 polymer ?
#
loop_
_entity_poly.entity_id
_entity_poly.type
_entity_poly.pdbx_seq_one_letter_code
_entity_poly.pdbx_strand_id
1 'polypeptide(L)'
;MIADDGYNDIERLALSPFADDQLVAVALRLGDTCRGAGQPLVARMAQYFHIPAPSIEVEALRRSIWSEQERAGLPLDEARREVAIVESRMIDGERSRRSELRAYAALYSDLWCDPRTGAPLSTRRMMLAMVTGFAERSNTSSVSSGRLEIVS
;
A
#
# COMPACT_ATOMS: atom_id res chain seq x y z
N MET A 1 2.06 5.80 24.17
CA MET A 1 3.16 6.67 24.62
C MET A 1 3.59 7.48 23.41
N ILE A 2 3.70 8.79 23.53
CA ILE A 2 4.12 9.67 22.42
C ILE A 2 5.65 9.80 22.53
N ALA A 3 6.36 9.62 21.41
CA ALA A 3 7.80 9.78 21.37
C ALA A 3 8.22 11.24 21.19
N ASP A 4 9.53 11.53 21.29
CA ASP A 4 10.09 12.90 21.23
C ASP A 4 9.80 13.63 19.90
N ASP A 5 9.49 12.90 18.84
CA ASP A 5 9.07 13.41 17.53
C ASP A 5 7.56 13.76 17.45
N GLY A 6 6.83 13.59 18.55
CA GLY A 6 5.41 13.92 18.66
C GLY A 6 4.46 12.86 18.12
N TYR A 7 4.97 11.71 17.63
CA TYR A 7 4.15 10.64 17.09
C TYR A 7 4.00 9.47 18.06
N ASN A 8 2.81 8.87 18.08
CA ASN A 8 2.60 7.55 18.66
C ASN A 8 2.85 6.43 17.63
N ASP A 9 2.89 5.18 18.08
CA ASP A 9 3.23 4.04 17.21
C ASP A 9 2.21 3.83 16.07
N ILE A 10 0.93 4.09 16.30
CA ILE A 10 -0.13 4.00 15.27
C ILE A 10 0.08 5.08 14.21
N GLU A 11 0.44 6.29 14.62
CA GLU A 11 0.71 7.41 13.70
C GLU A 11 1.96 7.14 12.87
N ARG A 12 3.01 6.58 13.47
CA ARG A 12 4.22 6.16 12.72
C ARG A 12 3.91 5.09 11.67
N LEU A 13 3.12 4.09 12.04
CA LEU A 13 2.66 3.08 11.08
C LEU A 13 1.82 3.71 9.96
N ALA A 14 0.95 4.67 10.29
CA ALA A 14 0.14 5.37 9.31
C ALA A 14 0.97 6.23 8.34
N LEU A 15 2.17 6.67 8.72
CA LEU A 15 3.10 7.39 7.84
C LEU A 15 3.82 6.47 6.85
N SER A 16 4.01 5.19 7.18
CA SER A 16 4.66 4.21 6.31
C SER A 16 3.79 3.89 5.08
N PRO A 17 4.32 3.89 3.85
CA PRO A 17 3.51 3.54 2.67
C PRO A 17 3.23 2.03 2.55
N PHE A 18 3.85 1.19 3.38
CA PHE A 18 3.72 -0.25 3.25
C PHE A 18 2.34 -0.76 3.70
N ALA A 19 1.72 -1.59 2.85
CA ALA A 19 0.42 -2.20 3.12
C ALA A 19 0.37 -2.93 4.47
N ASP A 20 1.41 -3.65 4.85
CA ASP A 20 1.48 -4.36 6.14
C ASP A 20 1.39 -3.38 7.32
N ASP A 21 2.16 -2.30 7.30
CA ASP A 21 2.13 -1.28 8.36
C ASP A 21 0.77 -0.59 8.43
N GLN A 22 0.14 -0.31 7.29
CA GLN A 22 -1.21 0.24 7.22
C GLN A 22 -2.24 -0.70 7.84
N LEU A 23 -2.14 -2.01 7.56
CA LEU A 23 -3.02 -3.02 8.15
C LEU A 23 -2.78 -3.17 9.65
N VAL A 24 -1.53 -3.12 10.12
CA VAL A 24 -1.23 -3.12 11.56
C VAL A 24 -1.78 -1.86 12.24
N ALA A 25 -1.66 -0.69 11.63
CA ALA A 25 -2.23 0.55 12.16
C ALA A 25 -3.75 0.45 12.33
N VAL A 26 -4.44 -0.13 11.34
CA VAL A 26 -5.89 -0.44 11.42
C VAL A 26 -6.17 -1.42 12.55
N ALA A 27 -5.39 -2.51 12.64
CA ALA A 27 -5.56 -3.54 13.65
C ALA A 27 -5.43 -2.97 15.07
N LEU A 28 -4.45 -2.08 15.31
CA LEU A 28 -4.24 -1.44 16.60
C LEU A 28 -5.41 -0.51 16.97
N ARG A 29 -5.88 0.33 16.03
CA ARG A 29 -7.07 1.18 16.26
C ARG A 29 -8.33 0.37 16.57
N LEU A 30 -8.51 -0.76 15.88
CA LEU A 30 -9.60 -1.69 16.16
C LEU A 30 -9.41 -2.40 17.50
N GLY A 31 -8.18 -2.74 17.89
CA GLY A 31 -7.88 -3.35 19.19
C GLY A 31 -8.18 -2.43 20.38
N ASP A 32 -7.80 -1.16 20.27
CA ASP A 32 -8.01 -0.15 21.32
C ASP A 32 -9.50 0.11 21.59
N THR A 33 -10.33 0.06 20.56
CA THR A 33 -11.79 0.21 20.69
C THR A 33 -12.49 -1.01 21.28
N CYS A 34 -11.77 -2.13 21.51
CA CYS A 34 -12.38 -3.45 21.67
C CYS A 34 -11.94 -4.24 22.90
N ARG A 35 -11.37 -3.59 23.92
CA ARG A 35 -11.13 -4.25 25.21
C ARG A 35 -12.44 -4.84 25.74
N GLY A 36 -12.64 -6.15 25.57
CA GLY A 36 -13.81 -6.90 26.05
C GLY A 36 -14.68 -7.62 25.00
N ALA A 37 -14.41 -7.51 23.69
CA ALA A 37 -15.32 -8.02 22.65
C ALA A 37 -15.25 -9.54 22.35
N GLY A 38 -14.35 -10.30 22.97
CA GLY A 38 -14.25 -11.77 22.85
C GLY A 38 -13.90 -12.36 21.47
N GLN A 39 -13.90 -11.55 20.40
CA GLN A 39 -13.61 -11.97 19.03
C GLN A 39 -12.10 -11.84 18.71
N PRO A 40 -11.49 -12.81 17.99
CA PRO A 40 -10.12 -12.69 17.50
C PRO A 40 -9.93 -11.47 16.58
N LEU A 41 -8.81 -10.76 16.72
CA LEU A 41 -8.50 -9.56 15.93
C LEU A 41 -8.57 -9.79 14.42
N VAL A 42 -8.07 -10.93 13.93
CA VAL A 42 -8.11 -11.30 12.50
C VAL A 42 -9.54 -11.39 11.98
N ALA A 43 -10.44 -12.04 12.72
CA ALA A 43 -11.85 -12.16 12.33
C ALA A 43 -12.53 -10.80 12.30
N ARG A 44 -12.16 -9.90 13.21
CA ARG A 44 -12.69 -8.54 13.26
C ARG A 44 -12.17 -7.67 12.11
N MET A 45 -10.88 -7.77 11.79
CA MET A 45 -10.32 -7.09 10.61
C MET A 45 -11.02 -7.58 9.33
N ALA A 46 -11.22 -8.89 9.18
CA ALA A 46 -11.94 -9.45 8.04
C ALA A 46 -13.35 -8.86 7.92
N GLN A 47 -14.10 -8.79 9.03
CA GLN A 47 -15.43 -8.16 9.04
C GLN A 47 -15.38 -6.66 8.72
N TYR A 48 -14.39 -5.94 9.26
CA TYR A 48 -14.22 -4.51 9.05
C TYR A 48 -13.91 -4.17 7.59
N PHE A 49 -13.13 -5.02 6.91
CA PHE A 49 -12.83 -4.86 5.48
C PHE A 49 -13.94 -5.39 4.56
N HIS A 50 -14.74 -6.35 5.02
CA HIS A 50 -15.84 -6.94 4.26
C HIS A 50 -16.95 -5.93 3.92
N ILE A 51 -17.22 -4.98 4.82
CA ILE A 51 -18.16 -3.89 4.55
C ILE A 51 -17.44 -2.85 3.68
N PRO A 52 -17.93 -2.51 2.47
CA PRO A 52 -17.29 -1.49 1.65
C PRO A 52 -17.23 -0.14 2.35
N ALA A 53 -16.14 0.60 2.16
CA ALA A 53 -16.04 1.96 2.65
C ALA A 53 -17.10 2.87 1.97
N PRO A 54 -17.62 3.90 2.67
CA PRO A 54 -18.57 4.83 2.07
C PRO A 54 -17.99 5.47 0.80
N SER A 55 -18.73 5.38 -0.31
CA SER A 55 -18.26 5.87 -1.62
C SER A 55 -17.92 7.36 -1.62
N ILE A 56 -18.63 8.16 -0.82
CA ILE A 56 -18.38 9.59 -0.68
C ILE A 56 -17.04 9.91 -0.01
N GLU A 57 -16.62 9.12 0.99
CA GLU A 57 -15.33 9.30 1.65
C GLU A 57 -14.19 8.90 0.72
N VAL A 58 -14.36 7.77 0.01
CA VAL A 58 -13.40 7.34 -1.02
C VAL A 58 -13.22 8.43 -2.08
N GLU A 59 -14.31 8.96 -2.63
CA GLU A 59 -14.26 10.00 -3.66
C GLU A 59 -13.67 11.32 -3.13
N ALA A 60 -13.98 11.71 -1.90
CA ALA A 60 -13.37 12.88 -1.27
C ALA A 60 -11.85 12.73 -1.19
N LEU A 61 -11.35 11.56 -0.74
CA LEU A 61 -9.92 11.28 -0.69
C LEU A 61 -9.27 11.28 -2.07
N ARG A 62 -9.92 10.68 -3.08
CA ARG A 62 -9.42 10.71 -4.45
C ARG A 62 -9.23 12.15 -4.94
N ARG A 63 -10.23 13.01 -4.73
CA ARG A 63 -10.16 14.43 -5.13
C ARG A 63 -9.07 15.20 -4.39
N SER A 64 -8.91 14.97 -3.09
CA SER A 64 -7.82 15.58 -2.32
C SER A 64 -6.44 15.20 -2.88
N ILE A 65 -6.28 13.94 -3.29
CA ILE A 65 -5.01 13.45 -3.86
C ILE A 65 -4.78 14.00 -5.26
N TRP A 66 -5.81 14.07 -6.11
CA TRP A 66 -5.71 14.69 -7.43
C TRP A 66 -5.30 16.17 -7.33
N SER A 67 -5.94 16.92 -6.45
CA SER A 67 -5.59 18.34 -6.23
C SER A 67 -4.13 18.51 -5.80
N GLU A 68 -3.65 17.66 -4.89
CA GLU A 68 -2.23 17.67 -4.47
C GLU A 68 -1.27 17.20 -5.57
N GLN A 69 -1.70 16.24 -6.40
CA GLN A 69 -0.92 15.78 -7.55
C GLN A 69 -0.76 16.88 -8.61
N GLU A 70 -1.80 17.65 -8.91
CA GLU A 70 -1.71 18.79 -9.83
C GLU A 70 -0.72 19.84 -9.33
N ARG A 71 -0.62 20.01 -8.01
CA ARG A 71 0.28 20.97 -7.39
C ARG A 71 1.74 20.51 -7.31
N ALA A 72 1.97 19.24 -6.97
CA ALA A 72 3.28 18.75 -6.55
C ALA A 72 3.71 17.43 -7.21
N GLY A 73 2.93 16.90 -8.16
CA GLY A 73 3.20 15.64 -8.85
C GLY A 73 3.05 14.40 -7.95
N LEU A 74 3.45 13.24 -8.47
CA LEU A 74 3.59 12.01 -7.68
C LEU A 74 5.08 11.77 -7.37
N PRO A 75 5.43 11.24 -6.17
CA PRO A 75 6.81 10.94 -5.80
C PRO A 75 7.29 9.63 -6.45
N LEU A 76 7.34 9.59 -7.78
CA LEU A 76 7.61 8.35 -8.55
C LEU A 76 8.99 7.75 -8.25
N ASP A 77 10.02 8.58 -8.09
CA ASP A 77 11.39 8.09 -7.82
C ASP A 77 11.53 7.46 -6.43
N GLU A 78 10.86 8.03 -5.43
CA GLU A 78 10.76 7.46 -4.09
C GLU A 78 9.99 6.14 -4.13
N ALA A 79 8.83 6.15 -4.82
CA ALA A 79 8.00 4.97 -4.96
C ALA A 79 8.73 3.80 -5.64
N ARG A 80 9.59 4.05 -6.63
CA ARG A 80 10.45 3.01 -7.24
C ARG A 80 11.36 2.36 -6.19
N ARG A 81 11.92 3.11 -5.25
CA ARG A 81 12.76 2.55 -4.16
C ARG A 81 11.92 1.69 -3.22
N GLU A 82 10.78 2.20 -2.78
CA GLU A 82 9.88 1.45 -1.89
C GLU A 82 9.37 0.15 -2.53
N VAL A 83 9.02 0.18 -3.82
CA VAL A 83 8.63 -1.01 -4.58
C VAL A 83 9.77 -2.03 -4.65
N ALA A 84 11.04 -1.59 -4.70
CA ALA A 84 12.19 -2.52 -4.68
C ALA A 84 12.35 -3.22 -3.34
N ILE A 85 12.03 -2.53 -2.24
CA ILE A 85 12.02 -3.14 -0.91
C ILE A 85 10.96 -4.24 -0.86
N VAL A 86 9.73 -3.97 -1.34
CA VAL A 86 8.66 -4.98 -1.39
C VAL A 86 9.04 -6.17 -2.29
N GLU A 87 9.57 -5.88 -3.49
CA GLU A 87 9.99 -6.91 -4.45
C GLU A 87 11.11 -7.80 -3.90
N SER A 88 12.07 -7.24 -3.14
CA SER A 88 13.17 -8.00 -2.54
C SER A 88 12.72 -9.07 -1.53
N ARG A 89 11.47 -8.97 -1.05
CA ARG A 89 10.86 -9.90 -0.07
C ARG A 89 10.01 -10.99 -0.75
N MET A 90 9.81 -10.92 -2.06
CA MET A 90 9.00 -11.88 -2.82
C MET A 90 9.72 -13.23 -2.98
N ILE A 91 8.94 -14.31 -3.05
CA ILE A 91 9.47 -15.68 -3.17
C ILE A 91 10.05 -15.90 -4.58
N ASP A 92 11.08 -16.73 -4.69
CA ASP A 92 11.80 -16.97 -5.93
C ASP A 92 10.96 -17.66 -7.02
N GLY A 93 10.93 -17.05 -8.21
CA GLY A 93 10.34 -17.57 -9.44
C GLY A 93 9.70 -16.47 -10.30
N GLU A 94 10.18 -16.27 -11.54
CA GLU A 94 9.80 -15.11 -12.39
C GLU A 94 8.28 -15.00 -12.67
N ARG A 95 7.62 -16.14 -12.96
CA ARG A 95 6.16 -16.16 -13.18
C ARG A 95 5.38 -15.91 -11.88
N SER A 96 5.94 -16.30 -10.73
CA SER A 96 5.39 -15.98 -9.40
C SER A 96 5.52 -14.49 -9.14
N ARG A 97 6.73 -13.94 -9.33
CA ARG A 97 7.05 -12.52 -9.14
C ARG A 97 6.16 -11.59 -9.96
N ARG A 98 5.97 -11.84 -11.25
CA ARG A 98 5.08 -10.99 -12.08
C ARG A 98 3.63 -11.00 -11.56
N SER A 99 3.16 -12.14 -11.11
CA SER A 99 1.80 -12.27 -10.58
C SER A 99 1.67 -11.59 -9.22
N GLU A 100 2.68 -11.71 -8.36
CA GLU A 100 2.78 -11.00 -7.08
C GLU A 100 2.82 -9.47 -7.29
N LEU A 101 3.66 -8.95 -8.19
CA LEU A 101 3.72 -7.53 -8.52
C LEU A 101 2.35 -6.98 -8.98
N ARG A 102 1.60 -7.74 -9.79
CA ARG A 102 0.24 -7.36 -10.19
C ARG A 102 -0.74 -7.38 -9.01
N ALA A 103 -0.63 -8.37 -8.13
CA ALA A 103 -1.45 -8.44 -6.92
C ALA A 103 -1.15 -7.25 -5.99
N TYR A 104 0.11 -6.86 -5.84
CA TYR A 104 0.50 -5.66 -5.10
C TYR A 104 0.00 -4.38 -5.76
N ALA A 105 0.07 -4.25 -7.08
CA ALA A 105 -0.51 -3.10 -7.79
C ALA A 105 -2.02 -2.97 -7.52
N ALA A 106 -2.75 -4.09 -7.55
CA ALA A 106 -4.19 -4.12 -7.24
C ALA A 106 -4.45 -3.77 -5.76
N LEU A 107 -3.72 -4.37 -4.83
CA LEU A 107 -3.84 -4.08 -3.39
C LEU A 107 -3.63 -2.59 -3.10
N TYR A 108 -2.57 -2.00 -3.64
CA TYR A 108 -2.29 -0.58 -3.44
C TYR A 108 -3.33 0.31 -4.12
N SER A 109 -3.88 -0.10 -5.28
CA SER A 109 -4.98 0.60 -5.97
C SER A 109 -6.23 0.73 -5.11
N ASP A 110 -6.52 -0.28 -4.28
CA ASP A 110 -7.62 -0.24 -3.33
C ASP A 110 -7.25 0.61 -2.10
N LEU A 111 -6.06 0.37 -1.51
CA LEU A 111 -5.67 0.97 -0.24
C LEU A 111 -5.44 2.48 -0.27
N TRP A 112 -4.86 3.05 -1.34
CA TRP A 112 -4.49 4.48 -1.36
C TRP A 112 -5.70 5.39 -1.16
N CYS A 113 -6.88 4.95 -1.62
CA CYS A 113 -8.15 5.69 -1.49
C CYS A 113 -9.09 5.13 -0.41
N ASP A 114 -8.69 4.09 0.33
CA ASP A 114 -9.52 3.53 1.40
C ASP A 114 -9.43 4.43 2.66
N PRO A 115 -10.54 5.02 3.14
CA PRO A 115 -10.52 5.89 4.32
C PRO A 115 -10.11 5.15 5.60
N ARG A 116 -10.36 3.84 5.68
CA ARG A 116 -10.14 3.03 6.88
C ARG A 116 -8.68 2.91 7.29
N THR A 117 -7.76 3.03 6.32
CA THR A 117 -6.32 3.01 6.58
C THR A 117 -5.87 4.17 7.46
N GLY A 118 -6.64 5.26 7.52
CA GLY A 118 -6.28 6.45 8.29
C GLY A 118 -4.97 7.12 7.83
N ALA A 119 -4.42 6.69 6.68
CA ALA A 119 -3.18 7.23 6.15
C ALA A 119 -3.33 8.73 5.82
N PRO A 120 -2.33 9.58 6.11
CA PRO A 120 -2.34 10.97 5.69
C PRO A 120 -2.15 11.09 4.17
N LEU A 121 -2.48 12.27 3.62
CA LEU A 121 -2.43 12.52 2.18
C LEU A 121 -1.06 12.26 1.55
N SER A 122 0.03 12.57 2.25
CA SER A 122 1.40 12.31 1.80
C SER A 122 1.66 10.82 1.59
N THR A 123 1.29 9.98 2.55
CA THR A 123 1.43 8.53 2.48
C THR A 123 0.54 7.95 1.39
N ARG A 124 -0.71 8.43 1.26
CA ARG A 124 -1.60 7.99 0.17
C ARG A 124 -1.05 8.32 -1.22
N ARG A 125 -0.43 9.49 -1.39
CA ARG A 125 0.27 9.87 -2.63
C ARG A 125 1.43 8.92 -2.94
N MET A 126 2.18 8.51 -1.91
CA MET A 126 3.22 7.48 -2.07
C MET A 126 2.61 6.14 -2.50
N MET A 127 1.55 5.69 -1.83
CA MET A 127 0.87 4.44 -2.19
C MET A 127 0.33 4.47 -3.62
N LEU A 128 -0.25 5.58 -4.07
CA LEU A 128 -0.67 5.79 -5.45
C LEU A 128 0.51 5.73 -6.43
N ALA A 129 1.63 6.37 -6.11
CA ALA A 129 2.85 6.30 -6.92
C ALA A 129 3.41 4.87 -7.00
N MET A 130 3.31 4.09 -5.91
CA MET A 130 3.73 2.69 -5.89
C MET A 130 2.88 1.81 -6.79
N VAL A 131 1.59 2.12 -7.03
CA VAL A 131 0.76 1.42 -8.04
C VAL A 131 1.44 1.45 -9.40
N THR A 132 1.92 2.63 -9.82
CA THR A 132 2.67 2.79 -11.08
C THR A 132 3.96 1.98 -11.05
N GLY A 133 4.73 2.04 -9.95
CA GLY A 133 5.98 1.29 -9.82
C GLY A 133 5.79 -0.23 -9.92
N PHE A 134 4.77 -0.79 -9.26
CA PHE A 134 4.43 -2.21 -9.37
C PHE A 134 3.98 -2.58 -10.79
N ALA A 135 3.14 -1.75 -11.43
CA ALA A 135 2.67 -1.99 -12.79
C ALA A 135 3.82 -2.00 -13.82
N GLU A 136 4.70 -1.00 -13.77
CA GLU A 136 5.89 -0.92 -14.63
C GLU A 136 6.76 -2.17 -14.52
N ARG A 137 7.07 -2.60 -13.29
CA ARG A 137 7.91 -3.79 -13.07
C ARG A 137 7.26 -5.08 -13.54
N SER A 138 5.96 -5.23 -13.32
CA SER A 138 5.23 -6.40 -13.79
C SER A 138 5.26 -6.54 -15.32
N ASN A 139 5.34 -5.43 -16.05
CA ASN A 139 5.46 -5.42 -17.51
C ASN A 139 6.91 -5.67 -17.97
N THR A 140 7.89 -5.13 -17.23
CA THR A 140 9.33 -5.18 -17.60
C THR A 140 9.98 -6.55 -17.36
N SER A 141 9.47 -7.30 -16.37
CA SER A 141 9.82 -8.70 -16.07
C SER A 141 9.67 -9.69 -17.24
N SER A 142 9.20 -9.25 -18.41
CA SER A 142 9.09 -10.07 -19.63
C SER A 142 10.27 -9.94 -20.59
N VAL A 143 11.11 -8.90 -20.45
CA VAL A 143 12.06 -8.51 -21.51
C VAL A 143 13.47 -9.08 -21.32
N SER A 144 13.85 -9.52 -20.12
CA SER A 144 15.21 -10.03 -19.84
C SER A 144 15.45 -11.51 -20.18
N SER A 145 14.41 -12.28 -20.51
CA SER A 145 14.52 -13.74 -20.75
C SER A 145 14.64 -14.16 -22.22
N GLY A 146 14.76 -13.22 -23.17
CA GLY A 146 14.70 -13.50 -24.61
C GLY A 146 15.93 -13.11 -25.42
N ARG A 147 17.07 -12.77 -24.80
CA ARG A 147 18.23 -12.24 -25.54
C ARG A 147 19.54 -12.90 -25.12
N LEU A 148 19.70 -14.15 -25.54
CA LEU A 148 20.91 -14.95 -25.74
C LEU A 148 20.34 -16.33 -26.13
N GLU A 149 20.14 -16.64 -27.40
CA GLU A 149 21.12 -17.35 -28.23
C GLU A 149 20.80 -17.13 -29.71
N ILE A 150 21.60 -16.32 -30.39
CA ILE A 150 21.94 -16.54 -31.80
C ILE A 150 23.44 -16.23 -31.89
N VAL A 151 24.14 -17.04 -32.68
CA VAL A 151 25.57 -17.04 -33.00
C VAL A 151 26.40 -17.95 -32.11
N SER A 152 26.53 -19.21 -32.52
CA SER A 152 27.66 -19.66 -33.36
C SER A 152 27.31 -20.92 -34.15
#